data_AF-A0AAP2DAI8-F1
#
_entry.id   AF-A0AAP2DAI8-F1
#
_cell.length_a   1.000
_cell.length_b   1.000
_cell.length_c   1.000
_cell.angle_alpha   90.00
_cell.angle_beta   90.00
_cell.angle_gamma   90.00
#
_symmetry.space_group_name_H-M   'P 1'
#
loop_
_entity.id
_entity.type
_entity.pdbx_description
1 polymer ?
#
loop_
_entity_poly.entity_id
_entity_poly.type
_entity_poly.pdbx_seq_one_letter_code
_entity_poly.pdbx_strand_id
1 'polypeptide(L)'
;MKLLNNVYILTLLAAAILGACGGDDSGDAGAVEKGKLELLTHTWTVERVTQDDNRTAEFQNPDFTLTLGGAFRADNPAGPYTYTVAGTQPGLRPWAASGTWSFGPDATKTLVRDDGVNVAYSLDGSTLTLTFTCATCDKDNAKTGSAEGPWVFVLKAD
;
A
#
# COMPACT_ATOMS: atom_id res chain seq x y z
N MET A 1 -32.08 -14.41 -72.54
CA MET A 1 -30.62 -14.53 -72.39
C MET A 1 -30.19 -13.40 -71.45
N LYS A 2 -30.00 -13.64 -70.15
CA LYS A 2 -28.75 -14.11 -69.49
C LYS A 2 -27.49 -13.32 -69.90
N LEU A 3 -26.89 -12.67 -68.87
CA LEU A 3 -25.45 -12.46 -68.61
C LEU A 3 -24.81 -11.28 -69.39
N LEU A 4 -24.05 -10.30 -68.84
CA LEU A 4 -23.11 -10.19 -67.71
C LEU A 4 -22.78 -8.67 -67.49
N ASN A 5 -22.66 -8.18 -66.25
CA ASN A 5 -21.39 -7.80 -65.58
C ASN A 5 -20.77 -6.44 -65.99
N ASN A 6 -20.89 -5.41 -65.15
CA ASN A 6 -19.73 -4.65 -64.64
C ASN A 6 -20.10 -3.63 -63.53
N VAL A 7 -19.23 -3.63 -62.52
CA VAL A 7 -19.22 -2.97 -61.22
C VAL A 7 -18.72 -1.51 -61.31
N TYR A 8 -19.08 -0.64 -60.34
CA TYR A 8 -18.27 0.41 -59.63
C TYR A 8 -19.25 1.35 -58.86
N ILE A 9 -19.56 1.15 -57.57
CA ILE A 9 -18.86 1.51 -56.30
C ILE A 9 -18.51 3.01 -56.17
N LEU A 10 -19.16 3.72 -55.23
CA LEU A 10 -18.49 4.49 -54.15
C LEU A 10 -19.53 5.07 -53.16
N THR A 11 -19.80 4.36 -52.06
CA THR A 11 -20.49 4.91 -50.87
C THR A 11 -19.54 4.87 -49.68
N LEU A 12 -19.06 6.07 -49.34
CA LEU A 12 -18.82 6.65 -48.02
C LEU A 12 -18.83 5.76 -46.77
N LEU A 13 -17.73 5.91 -46.02
CA LEU A 13 -17.68 6.26 -44.59
C LEU A 13 -17.78 5.12 -43.55
N ALA A 14 -16.62 4.66 -43.08
CA ALA A 14 -16.13 4.85 -41.71
C ALA A 14 -14.84 4.04 -41.54
N ALA A 15 -13.71 4.74 -41.36
CA ALA A 15 -12.47 4.10 -40.96
C ALA A 15 -12.60 3.64 -39.51
N ALA A 16 -12.88 2.35 -39.33
CA ALA A 16 -12.62 1.65 -38.07
C ALA A 16 -11.11 1.67 -37.85
N ILE A 17 -10.67 2.39 -36.82
CA ILE A 17 -9.32 2.31 -36.30
C ILE A 17 -9.24 0.97 -35.57
N LEU A 18 -8.83 -0.08 -36.27
CA LEU A 18 -8.32 -1.31 -35.66
C LEU A 18 -6.91 -0.99 -35.15
N GLY A 19 -6.86 -0.45 -33.94
CA GLY A 19 -5.66 -0.36 -33.13
C GLY A 19 -5.78 -1.30 -31.95
N ALA A 20 -4.78 -2.17 -31.83
CA ALA A 20 -4.40 -2.97 -30.67
C ALA A 20 -5.10 -4.34 -30.46
N CYS A 21 -4.24 -5.36 -30.38
CA CYS A 21 -4.38 -6.68 -29.75
C CYS A 21 -5.69 -6.95 -29.01
N GLY A 22 -6.39 -8.07 -29.19
CA GLY A 22 -5.82 -9.40 -29.42
C GLY A 22 -5.10 -9.89 -28.15
N GLY A 23 -5.82 -10.03 -27.04
CA GLY A 23 -5.28 -10.56 -25.79
C GLY A 23 -6.32 -10.51 -24.68
N ASP A 24 -7.02 -11.63 -24.52
CA ASP A 24 -7.82 -12.07 -23.38
C ASP A 24 -7.59 -11.27 -22.07
N ASP A 25 -8.50 -10.35 -21.72
CA ASP A 25 -8.55 -9.69 -20.41
C ASP A 25 -9.11 -10.68 -19.36
N SER A 26 -8.36 -11.75 -19.14
CA SER A 26 -8.25 -12.37 -17.82
C SER A 26 -7.18 -11.57 -17.06
N GLY A 27 -7.45 -10.29 -16.77
CA GLY A 27 -6.56 -9.49 -15.95
C GLY A 27 -6.35 -10.23 -14.62
N ASP A 28 -5.11 -10.63 -14.34
CA ASP A 28 -4.75 -11.41 -13.15
C ASP A 28 -5.27 -10.66 -11.93
N ALA A 29 -6.35 -11.18 -11.34
CA ALA A 29 -7.00 -10.53 -10.20
C ALA A 29 -5.96 -10.39 -9.09
N GLY A 30 -5.64 -9.15 -8.71
CA GLY A 30 -4.60 -8.88 -7.73
C GLY A 30 -3.23 -8.51 -8.30
N ALA A 31 -3.05 -8.27 -9.60
CA ALA A 31 -1.75 -7.87 -10.16
C ALA A 31 -1.18 -6.60 -9.52
N VAL A 32 -2.03 -5.63 -9.18
CA VAL A 32 -1.64 -4.39 -8.49
C VAL A 32 -1.15 -4.71 -7.08
N GLU A 33 -1.94 -5.46 -6.32
CA GLU A 33 -1.65 -5.87 -4.95
C GLU A 33 -0.37 -6.70 -4.89
N LYS A 34 -0.18 -7.64 -5.83
CA LYS A 34 1.05 -8.43 -5.95
C LYS A 34 2.27 -7.54 -6.13
N GLY A 35 2.24 -6.62 -7.10
CA GLY A 35 3.34 -5.70 -7.35
C GLY A 35 3.62 -4.76 -6.18
N LYS A 36 2.57 -4.30 -5.47
CA LYS A 36 2.74 -3.47 -4.27
C LYS A 36 3.23 -4.26 -3.08
N LEU A 37 2.82 -5.51 -2.92
CA LEU A 37 3.28 -6.39 -1.84
C LEU A 37 4.77 -6.65 -1.98
N GLU A 38 5.25 -6.94 -3.20
CA GLU A 38 6.66 -7.14 -3.50
C GLU A 38 7.49 -5.91 -3.11
N LEU A 39 7.00 -4.70 -3.40
CA LEU A 39 7.68 -3.44 -3.05
C LEU A 39 7.62 -3.08 -1.56
N LEU A 40 6.57 -3.50 -0.85
CA LEU A 40 6.39 -3.19 0.57
C LEU A 40 7.10 -4.21 1.47
N THR A 41 7.37 -5.42 0.98
CA THR A 41 7.93 -6.53 1.76
C THR A 41 9.43 -6.32 2.04
N HIS A 42 9.70 -5.51 3.06
CA HIS A 42 11.02 -5.14 3.55
C HIS A 42 10.98 -4.91 5.06
N THR A 43 12.17 -4.85 5.67
CA THR A 43 12.34 -4.17 6.95
C THR A 43 12.62 -2.70 6.68
N TRP A 44 11.83 -1.84 7.31
CA TRP A 44 11.86 -0.40 7.16
C TRP A 44 12.34 0.24 8.46
N THR A 45 13.51 0.86 8.44
CA THR A 45 14.12 1.54 9.59
C THR A 45 13.69 3.01 9.65
N VAL A 46 13.43 3.51 10.86
CA VAL A 46 12.97 4.88 11.05
C VAL A 46 14.00 5.94 10.62
N GLU A 47 13.55 6.92 9.85
CA GLU A 47 14.32 8.13 9.52
C GLU A 47 13.71 9.36 10.20
N ARG A 48 12.37 9.45 10.23
CA ARG A 48 11.64 10.56 10.85
C ARG A 48 10.29 10.12 11.39
N VAL A 49 9.91 10.66 12.55
CA VAL A 49 8.57 10.52 13.12
C VAL A 49 8.03 11.88 13.53
N THR A 50 6.79 12.16 13.16
CA THR A 50 6.06 13.34 13.66
C THR A 50 4.67 12.94 14.17
N GLN A 51 4.27 13.55 15.28
CA GLN A 51 2.90 13.57 15.79
C GLN A 51 2.67 14.96 16.37
N ASP A 52 2.10 15.83 15.54
CA ASP A 52 2.04 17.30 15.70
C ASP A 52 3.43 17.99 15.76
N ASP A 53 4.37 17.43 16.52
CA ASP A 53 5.77 17.82 16.63
C ASP A 53 6.72 16.69 16.19
N ASN A 54 8.01 17.01 16.06
CA ASN A 54 9.05 16.02 15.78
C ASN A 54 9.30 15.12 16.99
N ARG A 55 9.05 13.82 16.84
CA ARG A 55 9.24 12.78 17.87
C ARG A 55 10.33 11.77 17.51
N THR A 56 11.11 12.03 16.46
CA THR A 56 12.07 11.08 15.87
C THR A 56 13.03 10.48 16.90
N ALA A 57 13.57 11.29 17.82
CA ALA A 57 14.53 10.85 18.82
C ALA A 57 13.97 9.78 19.78
N GLU A 58 12.64 9.70 19.95
CA GLU A 58 12.00 8.68 20.79
C GLU A 58 11.96 7.29 20.17
N PHE A 59 12.21 7.22 18.86
CA PHE A 59 12.23 6.00 18.06
C PHE A 59 13.65 5.62 17.65
N GLN A 60 14.65 6.35 18.09
CA GLN A 60 16.06 6.10 17.80
C GLN A 60 16.74 5.53 19.03
N ASN A 61 17.67 4.59 18.83
CA ASN A 61 18.48 3.91 19.87
C ASN A 61 17.77 2.87 20.79
N PRO A 62 17.76 1.58 20.39
CA PRO A 62 17.93 1.10 19.01
C PRO A 62 16.83 1.64 18.10
N ASP A 63 17.14 1.77 16.81
CA ASP A 63 16.20 2.32 15.84
C ASP A 63 14.95 1.45 15.71
N PHE A 64 13.80 2.10 15.72
CA PHE A 64 12.53 1.49 15.37
C PHE A 64 12.61 0.89 13.96
N THR A 65 12.18 -0.35 13.82
CA THR A 65 12.01 -1.00 12.54
C THR A 65 10.61 -1.56 12.39
N LEU A 66 10.03 -1.40 11.20
CA LEU A 66 8.76 -1.99 10.79
C LEU A 66 9.05 -2.98 9.67
N THR A 67 8.88 -4.27 9.93
CA THR A 67 8.94 -5.29 8.89
C THR A 67 7.54 -5.56 8.38
N LEU A 68 7.31 -5.33 7.10
CA LEU A 68 6.10 -5.74 6.40
C LEU A 68 6.42 -7.01 5.61
N GLY A 69 5.52 -7.99 5.61
CA GLY A 69 5.73 -9.20 4.82
C GLY A 69 4.51 -10.09 4.71
N GLY A 70 4.61 -11.12 3.90
CA GLY A 70 3.52 -12.05 3.61
C GLY A 70 3.68 -12.67 2.23
N ALA A 71 2.89 -13.70 1.95
CA ALA A 71 2.86 -14.33 0.62
C ALA A 71 1.61 -13.86 -0.13
N PHE A 72 1.76 -13.51 -1.41
CA PHE A 72 0.62 -13.19 -2.27
C PHE A 72 -0.33 -14.40 -2.39
N ARG A 73 -1.62 -14.11 -2.37
CA ARG A 73 -2.72 -15.08 -2.42
C ARG A 73 -3.73 -14.62 -3.45
N ALA A 74 -3.80 -15.28 -4.61
CA ALA A 74 -4.71 -14.88 -5.68
C ALA A 74 -6.20 -15.00 -5.29
N ASP A 75 -6.53 -15.89 -4.35
CA ASP A 75 -7.87 -16.04 -3.78
C ASP A 75 -8.25 -14.91 -2.81
N ASN A 76 -7.26 -14.16 -2.32
CA ASN A 76 -7.47 -13.02 -1.44
C ASN A 76 -6.32 -11.99 -1.60
N PRO A 77 -6.29 -11.26 -2.73
CA PRO A 77 -5.15 -10.43 -3.11
C PRO A 77 -4.94 -9.24 -2.19
N ALA A 78 -5.93 -8.84 -1.40
CA ALA A 78 -5.80 -7.76 -0.44
C ALA A 78 -5.02 -8.15 0.84
N GLY A 79 -4.80 -9.44 1.10
CA GLY A 79 -4.23 -9.93 2.36
C GLY A 79 -5.24 -10.72 3.20
N PRO A 80 -5.02 -10.97 4.50
CA PRO A 80 -4.06 -10.26 5.35
C PRO A 80 -2.61 -10.70 5.13
N TYR A 81 -1.72 -9.74 5.35
CA TYR A 81 -0.29 -9.86 5.43
C TYR A 81 0.16 -9.52 6.85
N THR A 82 1.40 -9.83 7.20
CA THR A 82 1.91 -9.64 8.56
C THR A 82 2.79 -8.41 8.68
N TYR A 83 2.83 -7.82 9.86
CA TYR A 83 3.88 -6.90 10.24
C TYR A 83 4.46 -7.25 11.60
N THR A 84 5.73 -6.89 11.82
CA THR A 84 6.40 -6.94 13.12
C THR A 84 7.15 -5.64 13.34
N VAL A 85 7.27 -5.24 14.60
CA VAL A 85 8.00 -4.04 14.99
C VAL A 85 9.08 -4.40 16.00
N ALA A 86 10.28 -3.87 15.79
CA ALA A 86 11.40 -3.99 16.72
C ALA A 86 12.01 -2.62 17.02
N GLY A 87 13.05 -2.60 17.87
CA GLY A 87 13.72 -1.38 18.28
C GLY A 87 13.03 -0.64 19.42
N THR A 88 13.42 0.61 19.65
CA THR A 88 12.86 1.45 20.70
C THR A 88 11.50 1.97 20.30
N GLN A 89 10.57 1.87 21.26
CA GLN A 89 9.26 2.50 21.16
C GLN A 89 9.03 3.30 22.44
N PRO A 90 8.48 4.52 22.35
CA PRO A 90 8.00 5.22 23.53
C PRO A 90 6.91 4.38 24.21
N GLY A 91 6.72 4.60 25.52
CA GLY A 91 5.68 3.88 26.29
C GLY A 91 4.31 4.00 25.63
N LEU A 92 3.95 5.18 25.13
CA LEU A 92 2.79 5.41 24.28
C LEU A 92 3.21 5.26 22.82
N ARG A 93 2.65 4.26 22.11
CA ARG A 93 3.14 3.83 20.79
C ARG A 93 2.01 3.60 19.80
N PRO A 94 2.13 4.09 18.55
CA PRO A 94 1.07 3.93 17.55
C PRO A 94 1.02 2.54 16.92
N TRP A 95 2.08 1.73 17.07
CA TRP A 95 2.15 0.38 16.52
C TRP A 95 2.16 -0.67 17.63
N ALA A 96 1.45 -1.78 17.41
CA ALA A 96 1.64 -2.98 18.22
C ALA A 96 2.98 -3.65 17.84
N ALA A 97 3.50 -4.53 18.70
CA ALA A 97 4.74 -5.26 18.44
C ALA A 97 4.64 -6.17 17.20
N SER A 98 3.43 -6.65 16.90
CA SER A 98 3.12 -7.38 15.68
C SER A 98 1.62 -7.32 15.41
N GLY A 99 1.25 -7.67 14.18
CA GLY A 99 -0.14 -7.75 13.76
C GLY A 99 -0.27 -8.10 12.30
N THR A 100 -1.44 -7.82 11.74
CA THR A 100 -1.70 -7.98 10.31
C THR A 100 -2.15 -6.68 9.66
N TRP A 101 -1.99 -6.61 8.34
CA TRP A 101 -2.46 -5.52 7.51
C TRP A 101 -3.03 -6.08 6.19
N SER A 102 -3.83 -5.28 5.51
CA SER A 102 -4.37 -5.58 4.19
C SER A 102 -4.29 -4.34 3.30
N PHE A 103 -4.36 -4.50 1.99
CA PHE A 103 -4.57 -3.36 1.10
C PHE A 103 -5.96 -2.76 1.34
N GLY A 104 -6.02 -1.43 1.34
CA GLY A 104 -7.28 -0.71 1.34
C GLY A 104 -7.94 -0.70 -0.06
N PRO A 105 -9.05 0.03 -0.23
CA PRO A 105 -9.76 0.11 -1.51
C PRO A 105 -8.90 0.58 -2.69
N ASP A 106 -7.90 1.44 -2.43
CA ASP A 106 -6.83 1.77 -3.37
C ASP A 106 -5.53 1.14 -2.86
N ALA A 107 -5.23 -0.06 -3.38
CA ALA A 107 -4.03 -0.81 -3.05
C ALA A 107 -2.73 -0.07 -3.39
N THR A 108 -2.77 1.03 -4.17
CA THR A 108 -1.57 1.82 -4.49
C THR A 108 -1.26 2.89 -3.46
N LYS A 109 -2.18 3.17 -2.53
CA LYS A 109 -2.09 4.30 -1.59
C LYS A 109 -2.47 3.99 -0.16
N THR A 110 -3.22 2.91 0.09
CA THR A 110 -3.80 2.68 1.41
C THR A 110 -3.55 1.25 1.88
N LEU A 111 -3.19 1.14 3.15
CA LEU A 111 -3.18 -0.10 3.92
C LEU A 111 -4.25 0.00 5.03
N VAL A 112 -4.75 -1.14 5.48
CA VAL A 112 -5.65 -1.24 6.64
C VAL A 112 -5.03 -2.20 7.63
N ARG A 113 -4.71 -1.71 8.83
CA ARG A 113 -4.20 -2.54 9.93
C ARG A 113 -5.33 -3.36 10.54
N ASP A 114 -4.96 -4.42 11.25
CA ASP A 114 -5.84 -5.30 12.01
C ASP A 114 -6.67 -4.60 13.11
N ASP A 115 -6.21 -3.45 13.59
CA ASP A 115 -6.98 -2.58 14.49
C ASP A 115 -7.88 -1.57 13.75
N GLY A 116 -8.06 -1.72 12.44
CA GLY A 116 -8.94 -0.89 11.62
C GLY A 116 -8.38 0.47 11.24
N VAL A 117 -7.13 0.78 11.61
CA VAL A 117 -6.46 2.03 11.24
C VAL A 117 -6.14 2.02 9.75
N ASN A 118 -6.69 2.99 9.02
CA ASN A 118 -6.32 3.27 7.64
C ASN A 118 -4.97 4.01 7.60
N VAL A 119 -4.01 3.46 6.87
CA VAL A 119 -2.68 4.00 6.70
C VAL A 119 -2.49 4.40 5.24
N ALA A 120 -2.43 5.70 4.98
CA ALA A 120 -1.98 6.20 3.70
C ALA A 120 -0.48 5.96 3.57
N TYR A 121 -0.03 5.52 2.40
CA TYR A 121 1.39 5.26 2.16
C TYR A 121 1.85 5.77 0.80
N SER A 122 3.14 6.08 0.71
CA SER A 122 3.83 6.36 -0.55
C SER A 122 5.23 5.78 -0.53
N LEU A 123 5.69 5.32 -1.70
CA LEU A 123 7.04 4.81 -1.92
C LEU A 123 7.79 5.76 -2.86
N ASP A 124 8.98 6.19 -2.46
CA ASP A 124 9.93 6.93 -3.29
C ASP A 124 11.32 6.29 -3.17
N GLY A 125 11.67 5.46 -4.16
CA GLY A 125 12.86 4.61 -4.10
C GLY A 125 12.85 3.69 -2.88
N SER A 126 13.86 3.81 -2.03
CA SER A 126 13.97 3.08 -0.75
C SER A 126 13.31 3.79 0.43
N THR A 127 12.42 4.76 0.18
CA THR A 127 11.74 5.54 1.23
C THR A 127 10.26 5.18 1.28
N LEU A 128 9.78 4.75 2.44
CA LEU A 128 8.37 4.55 2.74
C LEU A 128 7.89 5.68 3.65
N THR A 129 6.86 6.41 3.22
CA THR A 129 6.15 7.35 4.08
C THR A 129 4.80 6.75 4.45
N LEU A 130 4.48 6.71 5.74
CA LEU A 130 3.19 6.28 6.28
C LEU A 130 2.53 7.45 6.98
N THR A 131 1.25 7.69 6.69
CA THR A 131 0.42 8.72 7.33
C THR A 131 -0.88 8.11 7.79
N PHE A 132 -1.22 8.30 9.07
CA PHE A 132 -2.47 7.79 9.64
C PHE A 132 -2.90 8.61 10.84
N THR A 133 -4.17 8.54 11.20
CA THR A 133 -4.66 9.03 12.48
C THR A 133 -4.97 7.84 13.35
N CYS A 134 -4.46 7.84 14.57
CA CYS A 134 -4.85 6.83 15.53
C CYS A 134 -5.82 7.40 16.55
N ALA A 135 -6.96 6.74 16.74
CA ALA A 135 -7.97 7.12 17.72
C ALA A 135 -7.94 6.24 18.98
N THR A 136 -7.21 5.11 18.96
CA THR A 136 -7.14 4.15 20.07
C THR A 136 -5.75 3.51 20.18
N CYS A 137 -4.70 4.30 20.00
CA CYS A 137 -3.30 3.82 20.01
C CYS A 137 -2.65 3.82 21.39
N ASP A 138 -3.38 4.10 22.45
CA ASP A 138 -2.86 4.05 23.82
C ASP A 138 -2.67 2.59 24.27
N LYS A 139 -1.68 1.92 23.68
CA LYS A 139 -1.32 0.52 23.95
C LYS A 139 -0.49 0.38 25.24
N ASP A 140 -0.50 1.38 26.13
CA ASP A 140 0.16 1.32 27.44
C ASP A 140 -0.46 2.31 28.45
N ASN A 141 -1.19 1.77 29.43
CA ASN A 141 -2.16 2.51 30.26
C ASN A 141 -1.53 3.31 31.41
N ALA A 142 -0.20 3.38 31.50
CA ALA A 142 0.53 3.84 32.68
C ALA A 142 1.06 5.30 32.58
N LYS A 143 0.90 5.97 31.43
CA LYS A 143 1.40 7.36 31.22
C LYS A 143 0.26 8.33 30.93
N THR A 144 0.41 9.58 31.37
CA THR A 144 -0.57 10.67 31.23
C THR A 144 -0.52 11.41 29.89
N GLY A 145 -0.08 10.73 28.82
CA GLY A 145 -0.09 11.27 27.45
C GLY A 145 -0.95 10.40 26.54
N SER A 146 -1.09 10.78 25.27
CA SER A 146 -1.79 9.96 24.30
C SER A 146 -0.96 9.73 23.03
N ALA A 147 -0.98 8.51 22.52
CA ALA A 147 -0.56 8.15 21.17
C ALA A 147 -1.68 8.38 20.14
N GLU A 148 -2.82 8.95 20.54
CA GLU A 148 -3.85 9.38 19.62
C GLU A 148 -3.42 10.60 18.81
N GLY A 149 -4.03 10.77 17.64
CA GLY A 149 -3.76 11.89 16.74
C GLY A 149 -3.04 11.49 15.45
N PRO A 150 -2.63 12.49 14.65
CA PRO A 150 -2.02 12.27 13.35
C PRO A 150 -0.56 11.85 13.50
N TRP A 151 -0.18 10.78 12.82
CA TRP A 151 1.18 10.27 12.76
C TRP A 151 1.70 10.31 11.33
N VAL A 152 2.97 10.72 11.19
CA VAL A 152 3.74 10.53 9.96
C VAL A 152 5.05 9.83 10.30
N PHE A 153 5.29 8.70 9.63
CA PHE A 153 6.55 7.98 9.68
C PHE A 153 7.22 8.06 8.32
N VAL A 154 8.48 8.48 8.28
CA VAL A 154 9.37 8.32 7.13
C VAL A 154 10.37 7.25 7.50
N LEU A 155 10.41 6.20 6.69
CA LEU A 155 11.20 5.00 6.93
C LEU A 155 12.06 4.71 5.69
N LYS A 156 13.21 4.08 5.90
CA LYS A 156 14.14 3.65 4.85
C LYS A 156 14.22 2.13 4.82
N ALA A 157 14.19 1.55 3.63
CA ALA A 157 14.47 0.13 3.48
C ALA A 157 15.91 -0.15 3.91
N ASP A 158 16.10 -1.22 4.67
CA ASP A 158 17.43 -1.75 5.02
C ASP A 158 18.23 -2.21 3.80
#